data_AF-A0A850QT64-F1
#
_entry.id   AF-A0A850QT64-F1
#
_cell.length_a   1.000
_cell.length_b   1.000
_cell.length_c   1.000
_cell.angle_alpha   90.00
_cell.angle_beta   90.00
_cell.angle_gamma   90.00
#
_symmetry.space_group_name_H-M   'P 1'
#
loop_
_entity.id
_entity.type
_entity.pdbx_description
1 polymer ?
#
loop_
_entity_poly.entity_id
_entity_poly.type
_entity_poly.pdbx_seq_one_letter_code
_entity_poly.pdbx_strand_id
1 'polypeptide(L)'
;MKIAIVTACHSGIANSIIAAGLLDKATAELGWEAAIECQSSVVDGKTLTVDEINQADCIVVATSKTLDLQRFVGKKVYVADIADCFENTKTFLEQAVAKAQTLDKITAPTIVEQPTSGTKRIVAITACPTGVAHTFMAAEALEEEGQRQGYEIKVETRGSVGAKNQLTADEIAAADLVIIAADIEVDLSRFAGKKLYKTSTGAALKKTKEEFAKAFATATTYQQDAANSTA
;
A
#
# COMPACT_ATOMS: atom_id res chain seq x y z
N MET A 1 1.46 4.97 31.11
CA MET A 1 0.52 5.36 30.03
C MET A 1 -0.05 4.09 29.45
N LYS A 2 -1.35 4.05 29.16
CA LYS A 2 -1.99 2.89 28.51
C LYS A 2 -2.21 3.23 27.04
N ILE A 3 -1.75 2.38 26.13
CA ILE A 3 -2.00 2.56 24.70
C ILE A 3 -2.61 1.31 24.10
N ALA A 4 -3.43 1.49 23.07
CA ALA A 4 -3.87 0.38 22.24
C ALA A 4 -3.20 0.49 20.88
N ILE A 5 -2.73 -0.64 20.34
CA ILE A 5 -1.98 -0.69 19.09
C ILE A 5 -2.69 -1.64 18.13
N VAL A 6 -2.85 -1.23 16.88
CA VAL A 6 -3.31 -2.10 15.80
C VAL A 6 -2.21 -2.18 14.75
N THR A 7 -1.77 -3.40 14.42
CA THR A 7 -0.82 -3.63 13.33
C THR A 7 -1.47 -4.40 12.19
N ALA A 8 -1.30 -3.92 10.95
CA ALA A 8 -1.86 -4.63 9.80
C ALA A 8 -1.10 -4.35 8.50
N CYS A 9 -0.51 -5.37 7.89
CA CYS A 9 0.26 -5.26 6.65
C CYS A 9 -0.49 -5.86 5.44
N HIS A 10 -0.33 -5.28 4.24
CA HIS A 10 -0.83 -5.83 2.97
C HIS A 10 -0.23 -7.21 2.64
N SER A 11 1.05 -7.45 2.99
CA SER A 11 1.72 -8.76 2.85
C SER A 11 1.34 -9.78 3.93
N GLY A 12 0.43 -9.41 4.84
CA GLY A 12 -0.42 -10.31 5.64
C GLY A 12 0.22 -11.10 6.78
N ILE A 13 1.53 -11.35 6.77
CA ILE A 13 2.10 -12.39 7.67
C ILE A 13 3.27 -11.87 8.51
N ALA A 14 4.43 -11.60 7.93
CA ALA A 14 5.64 -11.33 8.71
C ALA A 14 5.63 -9.93 9.35
N ASN A 15 5.31 -8.89 8.57
CA ASN A 15 5.49 -7.51 9.03
C ASN A 15 4.50 -7.13 10.14
N SER A 16 3.24 -7.60 10.09
CA SER A 16 2.27 -7.35 11.17
C SER A 16 2.75 -7.91 12.52
N ILE A 17 3.31 -9.12 12.51
CA ILE A 17 3.77 -9.83 13.72
C ILE A 17 5.06 -9.21 14.26
N ILE A 18 6.02 -8.91 13.38
CA ILE A 18 7.29 -8.28 13.76
C ILE A 18 7.00 -6.88 14.33
N ALA A 19 6.16 -6.09 13.66
CA ALA A 19 5.76 -4.77 14.15
C ALA A 19 5.09 -4.86 15.53
N ALA A 20 4.16 -5.80 15.71
CA ALA A 20 3.50 -6.02 17.00
C ALA A 20 4.51 -6.33 18.11
N GLY A 21 5.46 -7.23 17.88
CA GLY A 21 6.50 -7.58 18.86
C GLY A 21 7.49 -6.45 19.15
N LEU A 22 7.87 -5.67 18.13
CA LEU A 22 8.73 -4.49 18.31
C LEU A 22 8.02 -3.41 19.13
N LEU A 23 6.76 -3.13 18.80
CA LEU A 23 5.94 -2.14 19.49
C LEU A 23 5.69 -2.56 20.95
N ASP A 24 5.40 -3.83 21.20
CA ASP A 24 5.27 -4.38 22.56
C ASP A 24 6.54 -4.12 23.39
N LYS A 25 7.69 -4.53 22.86
CA LYS A 25 8.98 -4.33 23.52
C LYS A 25 9.27 -2.85 23.78
N ALA A 26 9.05 -1.99 22.78
CA ALA A 26 9.30 -0.56 22.91
C ALA A 26 8.37 0.11 23.94
N THR A 27 7.11 -0.33 24.04
CA THR A 27 6.20 0.16 25.08
C THR A 27 6.65 -0.26 26.48
N ALA A 28 7.12 -1.50 26.65
CA ALA A 28 7.68 -1.95 27.92
C ALA A 28 8.94 -1.13 28.32
N GLU A 29 9.82 -0.83 27.36
CA GLU A 29 11.01 0.03 27.58
C GLU A 29 10.65 1.48 27.93
N LEU A 30 9.50 1.97 27.47
CA LEU A 30 8.95 3.28 27.83
C LEU A 30 8.17 3.28 29.16
N GLY A 31 7.99 2.12 29.79
CA GLY A 31 7.16 1.97 30.99
C GLY A 31 5.65 2.16 30.71
N TRP A 32 5.21 1.85 29.49
CA TRP A 32 3.83 1.94 29.05
C TRP A 32 3.19 0.54 29.05
N GLU A 33 1.86 0.50 29.17
CA GLU A 33 1.06 -0.72 29.08
C GLU A 33 0.36 -0.72 27.72
N ALA A 34 0.61 -1.75 26.91
CA ALA A 34 0.08 -1.85 25.56
C ALA A 34 -0.90 -3.01 25.42
N ALA A 35 -2.08 -2.73 24.86
CA ALA A 35 -2.96 -3.75 24.31
C ALA A 35 -2.74 -3.79 22.79
N ILE A 36 -2.33 -4.93 22.24
CA ILE A 36 -1.95 -5.03 20.82
C ILE A 36 -2.89 -5.97 20.07
N GLU A 37 -3.49 -5.46 19.01
CA GLU A 37 -4.19 -6.24 18.00
C GLU A 37 -3.32 -6.36 16.75
N CYS A 38 -2.87 -7.57 16.48
CA CYS A 38 -2.16 -7.91 15.26
C CYS A 38 -3.13 -8.53 14.26
N GLN A 39 -3.43 -7.82 13.17
CA GLN A 39 -4.23 -8.37 12.07
C GLN A 39 -3.31 -9.11 11.09
N SER A 40 -3.28 -10.43 11.21
CA SER A 40 -2.56 -11.36 10.34
C SER A 40 -3.51 -12.46 9.87
N SER A 41 -3.25 -13.02 8.68
CA SER A 41 -3.99 -14.17 8.15
C SER A 41 -3.48 -15.53 8.66
N VAL A 42 -2.40 -15.55 9.45
CA VAL A 42 -1.75 -16.79 9.94
C VAL A 42 -1.89 -16.99 11.45
N VAL A 43 -2.10 -15.91 12.20
CA VAL A 43 -2.31 -15.97 13.65
C VAL A 43 -3.65 -15.34 13.94
N ASP A 44 -4.51 -16.07 14.67
CA ASP A 44 -5.72 -15.51 15.27
C ASP A 44 -5.30 -14.39 16.24
N GLY A 45 -5.30 -13.16 15.74
CA GLY A 45 -4.94 -11.99 16.50
C GLY A 45 -5.95 -11.72 17.60
N LYS A 46 -5.46 -11.33 18.78
CA LYS A 46 -6.31 -10.76 19.83
C LYS A 46 -6.95 -9.47 19.30
N THR A 47 -8.27 -9.46 19.16
CA THR A 47 -9.01 -8.22 18.85
C THR A 47 -9.08 -7.36 20.11
N LEU A 48 -8.80 -6.06 19.98
CA LEU A 48 -8.95 -5.11 21.08
C LEU A 48 -10.40 -5.12 21.60
N THR A 49 -10.54 -5.33 22.89
CA THR A 49 -11.83 -5.25 23.58
C THR A 49 -12.26 -3.80 23.76
N VAL A 50 -13.57 -3.57 23.95
CA VAL A 50 -14.12 -2.23 24.20
C VAL A 50 -13.50 -1.59 25.45
N ASP A 51 -13.21 -2.40 26.48
CA ASP A 51 -12.52 -1.95 27.69
C ASP A 51 -11.09 -1.48 27.42
N GLU A 52 -10.31 -2.24 26.66
CA GLU A 52 -8.94 -1.86 26.29
C GLU A 52 -8.90 -0.56 25.47
N ILE A 53 -9.83 -0.40 24.52
CA ILE A 53 -9.99 0.82 23.75
C ILE A 53 -10.38 1.99 24.66
N ASN A 54 -11.24 1.74 25.64
CA ASN A 54 -11.71 2.78 26.54
C ASN A 54 -10.64 3.26 27.52
N GLN A 55 -9.83 2.33 28.03
CA GLN A 55 -8.74 2.60 28.97
C GLN A 55 -7.48 3.15 28.30
N ALA A 56 -7.36 3.05 26.97
CA ALA A 56 -6.23 3.59 26.24
C ALA A 56 -6.26 5.12 26.18
N ASP A 57 -5.15 5.73 26.59
CA ASP A 57 -4.86 7.17 26.46
C ASP A 57 -4.66 7.58 24.99
N CYS A 58 -4.20 6.63 24.17
CA CYS A 58 -3.93 6.80 22.73
C CYS A 58 -4.10 5.47 21.99
N ILE A 59 -4.67 5.52 20.79
CA ILE A 59 -4.75 4.42 19.83
C ILE A 59 -3.70 4.66 18.74
N VAL A 60 -2.81 3.70 18.54
CA VAL A 60 -1.77 3.74 17.50
C VAL A 60 -2.09 2.71 16.44
N VAL A 61 -2.23 3.13 15.19
CA VAL A 61 -2.56 2.26 14.07
C VAL A 61 -1.37 2.26 13.10
N ALA A 62 -0.62 1.17 13.08
CA ALA A 62 0.51 0.96 12.18
C ALA A 62 0.07 0.03 11.04
N THR A 63 -0.23 0.59 9.87
CA THR A 63 -0.83 -0.18 8.79
C THR A 63 -0.38 0.23 7.39
N SER A 64 -0.25 -0.75 6.49
CA SER A 64 -0.09 -0.55 5.04
C SER A 64 -1.34 -0.97 4.24
N LYS A 65 -2.50 -1.08 4.92
CA LYS A 65 -3.80 -1.33 4.29
C LYS A 65 -4.89 -0.51 4.95
N THR A 66 -6.03 -0.36 4.29
CA THR A 66 -7.18 0.31 4.89
C THR A 66 -7.76 -0.54 6.02
N LEU A 67 -8.01 0.10 7.17
CA LEU A 67 -8.63 -0.49 8.34
C LEU A 67 -9.92 0.24 8.71
N ASP A 68 -10.88 -0.50 9.26
CA ASP A 68 -12.07 0.09 9.85
C ASP A 68 -11.73 0.67 11.23
N LEU A 69 -11.81 2.00 11.35
CA LEU A 69 -11.51 2.74 12.57
C LEU A 69 -12.77 3.15 13.35
N GLN A 70 -13.96 2.67 12.96
CA GLN A 70 -15.25 2.99 13.57
C GLN A 70 -15.24 2.81 15.09
N ARG A 71 -14.59 1.76 15.58
CA ARG A 71 -14.50 1.43 17.01
C ARG A 71 -13.60 2.39 17.82
N PHE A 72 -12.85 3.28 17.17
CA PHE A 72 -11.95 4.24 17.82
C PHE A 72 -12.49 5.67 17.81
N VAL A 73 -13.71 5.89 17.32
CA VAL A 73 -14.35 7.22 17.30
C VAL A 73 -14.44 7.78 18.73
N GLY A 74 -14.05 9.03 18.88
CA GLY A 74 -13.96 9.72 20.17
C GLY A 74 -12.66 9.46 20.95
N LYS A 75 -11.74 8.62 20.42
CA LYS A 75 -10.41 8.40 21.00
C LYS A 75 -9.34 9.20 20.26
N LYS A 76 -8.20 9.44 20.92
CA LYS A 76 -7.00 9.96 20.28
C LYS A 76 -6.39 8.86 19.43
N VAL A 77 -6.36 9.03 18.11
CA VAL A 77 -5.85 8.06 17.17
C VAL A 77 -4.68 8.68 16.40
N TYR A 78 -3.62 7.90 16.25
CA TYR A 78 -2.53 8.17 15.32
C TYR A 78 -2.44 7.03 14.31
N VAL A 79 -2.43 7.35 13.02
CA VAL A 79 -2.32 6.37 11.93
C VAL A 79 -1.03 6.66 11.16
N ALA A 80 -0.23 5.62 10.93
CA ALA A 80 1.01 5.71 10.16
C ALA A 80 1.28 4.41 9.41
N ASP A 81 2.24 4.45 8.48
CA ASP A 81 2.67 3.26 7.77
C ASP A 81 3.33 2.28 8.75
N ILE A 82 3.11 0.99 8.55
CA ILE A 82 3.76 -0.04 9.38
C ILE A 82 5.27 -0.04 9.17
N ALA A 83 5.78 0.41 8.03
CA ALA A 83 7.20 0.54 7.73
C ALA A 83 7.91 1.48 8.72
N ASP A 84 7.25 2.57 9.12
CA ASP A 84 7.81 3.62 9.98
C ASP A 84 8.18 3.10 11.38
N CYS A 85 7.57 2.01 11.83
CA CYS A 85 7.84 1.45 13.14
C CYS A 85 9.14 0.61 13.20
N PHE A 86 9.68 0.18 12.05
CA PHE A 86 10.87 -0.69 11.98
C PHE A 86 12.19 0.08 12.11
N GLU A 87 12.24 1.35 11.71
CA GLU A 87 13.48 2.15 11.79
C GLU A 87 13.80 2.59 13.22
N ASN A 88 12.81 3.13 13.94
CA ASN A 88 12.97 3.56 15.33
C ASN A 88 11.65 3.52 16.10
N THR A 89 11.35 2.35 16.66
CA THR A 89 10.05 2.06 17.31
C THR A 89 9.74 2.97 18.50
N LYS A 90 10.76 3.36 19.28
CA LYS A 90 10.57 4.25 20.43
C LYS A 90 10.16 5.65 20.00
N THR A 91 10.89 6.21 19.02
CA THR A 91 10.58 7.54 18.46
C THR A 91 9.22 7.53 17.78
N PHE A 92 8.87 6.44 17.08
CA PHE A 92 7.56 6.25 16.48
C PHE A 92 6.44 6.34 17.52
N LEU A 93 6.56 5.65 18.66
CA LEU A 93 5.57 5.67 19.74
C LEU A 93 5.44 7.06 20.40
N GLU A 94 6.57 7.73 20.66
CA GLU A 94 6.58 9.09 21.20
C GLU A 94 5.90 10.10 20.25
N GLN A 95 6.19 9.98 18.95
CA GLN A 95 5.53 10.78 17.92
C GLN A 95 4.04 10.47 17.80
N ALA A 96 3.67 9.19 17.88
CA ALA A 96 2.28 8.77 17.82
C ALA A 96 1.46 9.42 18.92
N VAL A 97 1.96 9.41 20.16
CA VAL A 97 1.31 10.06 21.30
C VAL A 97 1.26 11.59 21.13
N ALA A 98 2.33 12.21 20.64
CA ALA A 98 2.39 13.65 20.46
C ALA A 98 1.46 14.16 19.34
N LYS A 99 1.28 13.38 18.28
CA LYS A 99 0.52 13.74 17.07
C LYS A 99 -0.89 13.13 17.02
N ALA A 100 -1.26 12.27 17.96
CA ALA A 100 -2.58 11.66 17.96
C ALA A 100 -3.70 12.71 18.06
N GLN A 101 -4.71 12.56 17.22
CA GLN A 101 -5.85 13.47 17.14
C GLN A 101 -7.14 12.73 17.50
N THR A 102 -8.09 13.44 18.11
CA THR A 102 -9.40 12.86 18.42
C THR A 102 -10.13 12.50 17.13
N LEU A 103 -10.60 11.26 17.01
CA LEU A 103 -11.37 10.81 15.85
C LEU A 103 -12.84 11.23 16.00
N ASP A 104 -13.21 12.42 15.52
CA ASP A 104 -14.52 13.03 15.86
C ASP A 104 -15.74 12.40 15.14
N LYS A 105 -15.61 11.87 13.91
CA LYS A 105 -16.67 11.12 13.22
C LYS A 105 -16.10 10.12 12.22
N ILE A 106 -16.82 9.01 12.04
CA ILE A 106 -16.75 8.20 10.81
C ILE A 106 -17.42 9.05 9.74
N THR A 107 -16.61 9.84 9.03
CA THR A 107 -16.99 10.04 7.65
C THR A 107 -16.72 8.67 7.02
N ALA A 108 -17.76 7.99 6.52
CA ALA A 108 -17.53 6.95 5.52
C ALA A 108 -16.46 7.46 4.56
N PRO A 109 -15.56 6.63 4.00
CA PRO A 109 -14.69 7.11 2.95
C PRO A 109 -15.58 7.37 1.72
N THR A 110 -16.32 8.47 1.70
CA THR A 110 -16.33 9.29 0.52
C THR A 110 -14.88 9.65 0.36
N ILE A 111 -14.24 9.01 -0.62
CA ILE A 111 -12.99 9.48 -1.18
C ILE A 111 -13.30 10.90 -1.65
N VAL A 112 -13.21 11.87 -0.75
CA VAL A 112 -12.78 13.20 -1.13
C VAL A 112 -11.35 12.97 -1.54
N GLU A 113 -11.21 12.73 -2.83
CA GLU A 113 -9.99 12.88 -3.57
C GLU A 113 -9.48 14.28 -3.25
N GLN A 114 -8.71 14.41 -2.17
CA GLN A 114 -7.92 15.59 -1.94
C GLN A 114 -6.84 15.54 -3.01
N PRO A 115 -6.76 16.52 -3.92
CA PRO A 115 -5.62 16.65 -4.79
C PRO A 115 -4.43 17.02 -3.91
N THR A 116 -3.70 16.01 -3.43
CA THR A 116 -2.34 16.23 -2.93
C THR A 116 -1.50 16.59 -4.16
N SER A 117 -1.40 17.89 -4.41
CA SER A 117 -0.35 18.42 -5.27
C SER A 117 1.00 17.93 -4.72
N GLY A 118 1.56 16.87 -5.30
CA GLY A 118 2.91 16.39 -5.00
C GLY A 118 3.18 14.90 -5.25
N THR A 119 2.23 14.01 -4.98
CA THR A 119 2.47 12.56 -5.08
C THR A 119 2.05 12.03 -6.45
N LYS A 120 3.00 11.51 -7.22
CA LYS A 120 2.68 10.91 -8.53
C LYS A 120 1.92 9.60 -8.35
N ARG A 121 0.87 9.41 -9.17
CA ARG A 121 0.10 8.17 -9.24
C ARG A 121 0.59 7.30 -10.38
N ILE A 122 0.85 6.04 -10.09
CA ILE A 122 1.38 5.06 -11.03
C ILE A 122 0.43 3.88 -11.09
N VAL A 123 0.12 3.44 -12.29
CA VAL A 123 -0.54 2.15 -12.50
C VAL A 123 0.38 1.24 -13.28
N ALA A 124 0.36 -0.05 -12.98
CA ALA A 124 1.18 -1.02 -13.71
C ALA A 124 0.43 -2.29 -14.07
N ILE A 125 0.90 -2.98 -15.11
CA ILE A 125 0.53 -4.36 -15.43
C ILE A 125 1.77 -5.22 -15.36
N THR A 126 1.70 -6.34 -14.65
CA THR A 126 2.67 -7.43 -14.79
C THR A 126 2.05 -8.63 -15.49
N ALA A 127 2.77 -9.23 -16.43
CA ALA A 127 2.27 -10.41 -17.14
C ALA A 127 3.39 -11.34 -17.63
N CYS A 128 3.45 -12.58 -17.12
CA CYS A 128 4.43 -13.58 -17.55
C CYS A 128 3.70 -14.83 -18.08
N PRO A 129 4.13 -15.44 -19.22
CA PRO A 129 3.49 -16.65 -19.74
C PRO A 129 3.76 -17.87 -18.85
N THR A 130 4.92 -17.90 -18.19
CA THR A 130 5.41 -19.01 -17.39
C THR A 130 4.95 -18.90 -15.93
N GLY A 131 3.63 -18.92 -15.74
CA GLY A 131 3.00 -19.07 -14.43
C GLY A 131 2.94 -17.81 -13.56
N VAL A 132 2.55 -18.02 -12.30
CA VAL A 132 2.17 -16.95 -11.36
C VAL A 132 3.34 -16.27 -10.66
N ALA A 133 4.48 -16.97 -10.52
CA ALA A 133 5.58 -16.53 -9.67
C ALA A 133 6.20 -15.21 -10.15
N HIS A 134 6.74 -15.15 -11.38
CA HIS A 134 7.36 -13.90 -11.87
C HIS A 134 6.35 -12.75 -12.02
N THR A 135 5.09 -13.06 -12.32
CA THR A 135 4.02 -12.06 -12.41
C THR A 135 3.79 -11.40 -11.04
N PHE A 136 3.66 -12.18 -9.97
CA PHE A 136 3.46 -11.65 -8.62
C PHE A 136 4.72 -11.02 -8.05
N MET A 137 5.88 -11.65 -8.22
CA MET A 137 7.15 -11.11 -7.73
C MET A 137 7.50 -9.77 -8.39
N ALA A 138 7.26 -9.62 -9.70
CA ALA A 138 7.47 -8.35 -10.38
C ALA A 138 6.47 -7.28 -9.90
N ALA A 139 5.24 -7.68 -9.55
CA ALA A 139 4.24 -6.74 -9.03
C ALA A 139 4.62 -6.23 -7.65
N GLU A 140 4.98 -7.14 -6.74
CA GLU A 140 5.46 -6.82 -5.40
C GLU A 140 6.69 -5.90 -5.46
N ALA A 141 7.67 -6.22 -6.31
CA ALA A 141 8.85 -5.38 -6.47
C ALA A 141 8.50 -3.94 -6.93
N LEU A 142 7.58 -3.81 -7.90
CA LEU A 142 7.11 -2.50 -8.37
C LEU A 142 6.36 -1.74 -7.27
N GLU A 143 5.49 -2.42 -6.52
CA GLU A 143 4.74 -1.83 -5.40
C GLU A 143 5.68 -1.31 -4.32
N GLU A 144 6.64 -2.14 -3.88
CA GLU A 144 7.66 -1.76 -2.90
C GLU A 144 8.50 -0.57 -3.37
N GLU A 145 8.96 -0.56 -4.63
CA GLU A 145 9.76 0.54 -5.15
C GLU A 145 8.97 1.84 -5.29
N GLY A 146 7.69 1.76 -5.70
CA GLY A 146 6.80 2.91 -5.76
C GLY A 146 6.59 3.52 -4.38
N GLN A 147 6.27 2.70 -3.39
CA GLN A 147 6.13 3.11 -1.99
C GLN A 147 7.43 3.69 -1.43
N ARG A 148 8.58 3.04 -1.70
CA ARG A 148 9.91 3.51 -1.30
C ARG A 148 10.26 4.90 -1.85
N GLN A 149 9.72 5.26 -3.01
CA GLN A 149 9.89 6.58 -3.62
C GLN A 149 8.76 7.57 -3.25
N GLY A 150 7.79 7.16 -2.42
CA GLY A 150 6.67 7.98 -1.98
C GLY A 150 5.59 8.18 -3.05
N TYR A 151 5.50 7.27 -4.03
CA TYR A 151 4.46 7.28 -5.05
C TYR A 151 3.28 6.39 -4.66
N GLU A 152 2.10 6.77 -5.14
CA GLU A 152 0.94 5.88 -5.08
C GLU A 152 1.03 4.93 -6.27
N ILE A 153 1.06 3.62 -6.01
CA ILE A 153 1.15 2.62 -7.07
C ILE A 153 0.11 1.52 -6.90
N LYS A 154 -0.52 1.14 -8.01
CA LYS A 154 -1.38 -0.05 -8.10
C LYS A 154 -0.94 -0.94 -9.25
N VAL A 155 -0.80 -2.24 -8.98
CA VAL A 155 -0.36 -3.21 -10.00
C VAL A 155 -1.44 -4.25 -10.28
N GLU A 156 -1.87 -4.33 -11.54
CA GLU A 156 -2.69 -5.42 -12.04
C GLU A 156 -1.78 -6.57 -12.50
N THR A 157 -2.08 -7.78 -12.05
CA THR A 157 -1.33 -8.98 -12.42
C THR A 157 -2.12 -9.81 -13.41
N ARG A 158 -1.47 -10.34 -14.44
CA ARG A 158 -2.06 -11.21 -15.46
C ARG A 158 -1.22 -12.47 -15.63
N GLY A 159 -1.74 -13.61 -15.19
CA GLY A 159 -1.06 -14.90 -15.33
C GLY A 159 -2.02 -16.02 -15.73
N SER A 160 -1.56 -17.27 -15.58
CA SER A 160 -2.35 -18.47 -15.87
C SER A 160 -3.65 -18.58 -15.05
N VAL A 161 -3.72 -17.90 -13.91
CA VAL A 161 -4.89 -17.84 -13.01
C VAL A 161 -5.84 -16.68 -13.32
N GLY A 162 -5.63 -15.97 -14.43
CA GLY A 162 -6.40 -14.81 -14.84
C GLY A 162 -5.85 -13.49 -14.28
N ALA A 163 -6.63 -12.41 -14.44
CA ALA A 163 -6.28 -11.08 -13.96
C ALA A 163 -6.66 -10.91 -12.48
N LYS A 164 -5.76 -10.32 -11.68
CA LYS A 164 -6.02 -9.90 -10.29
C LYS A 164 -5.66 -8.42 -10.13
N ASN A 165 -6.30 -7.77 -9.15
CA ASN A 165 -6.15 -6.33 -8.88
C ASN A 165 -6.39 -5.47 -10.13
N GLN A 166 -7.45 -5.79 -10.90
CA GLN A 166 -7.76 -5.08 -12.13
C GLN A 166 -7.86 -3.56 -11.90
N LEU A 167 -7.23 -2.81 -12.81
CA LEU A 167 -7.27 -1.35 -12.83
C LEU A 167 -8.62 -0.86 -13.30
N THR A 168 -9.22 0.05 -12.53
CA THR A 168 -10.46 0.73 -12.92
C THR A 168 -10.18 1.87 -13.88
N ALA A 169 -11.22 2.35 -14.57
CA ALA A 169 -11.10 3.50 -15.46
C ALA A 169 -10.64 4.76 -14.70
N ASP A 170 -11.13 4.98 -13.48
CA ASP A 170 -10.77 6.13 -12.65
C ASP A 170 -9.30 6.08 -12.22
N GLU A 171 -8.79 4.90 -11.83
CA GLU A 171 -7.38 4.72 -11.47
C GLU A 171 -6.46 4.99 -12.66
N ILE A 172 -6.84 4.53 -13.84
CA ILE A 172 -6.10 4.82 -15.07
C ILE A 172 -6.16 6.31 -15.38
N ALA A 173 -7.35 6.93 -15.29
CA ALA A 173 -7.56 8.35 -15.56
C ALA A 173 -6.79 9.25 -14.58
N ALA A 174 -6.59 8.82 -13.34
CA ALA A 174 -5.79 9.54 -12.36
C ALA A 174 -4.28 9.29 -12.45
N ALA A 175 -3.84 8.24 -13.17
CA ALA A 175 -2.43 7.89 -13.27
C ALA A 175 -1.62 8.93 -14.07
N ASP A 176 -0.46 9.32 -13.52
CA ASP A 176 0.57 10.12 -14.16
C ASP A 176 1.49 9.28 -15.06
N LEU A 177 1.64 8.00 -14.73
CA LEU A 177 2.53 7.06 -15.40
C LEU A 177 1.92 5.65 -15.41
N VAL A 178 2.07 4.97 -16.55
CA VAL A 178 1.68 3.59 -16.77
C VAL A 178 2.93 2.76 -17.01
N ILE A 179 3.16 1.71 -16.22
CA ILE A 179 4.27 0.76 -16.40
C ILE A 179 3.71 -0.59 -16.87
N ILE A 180 4.12 -1.05 -18.05
CA ILE A 180 3.74 -2.36 -18.57
C ILE A 180 4.96 -3.27 -18.51
N ALA A 181 5.03 -4.12 -17.49
CA ALA A 181 6.06 -5.14 -17.33
C ALA A 181 5.52 -6.49 -17.80
N ALA A 182 5.60 -6.77 -19.10
CA ALA A 182 4.94 -7.94 -19.68
C ALA A 182 5.83 -8.69 -20.66
N ASP A 183 5.81 -10.01 -20.55
CA ASP A 183 6.44 -10.96 -21.48
C ASP A 183 5.39 -11.65 -22.39
N ILE A 184 4.13 -11.19 -22.33
CA ILE A 184 3.03 -11.56 -23.23
C ILE A 184 2.34 -10.30 -23.75
N GLU A 185 1.53 -10.46 -24.80
CA GLU A 185 0.66 -9.38 -25.24
C GLU A 185 -0.42 -9.07 -24.21
N VAL A 186 -0.60 -7.78 -23.96
CA VAL A 186 -1.61 -7.24 -23.05
C VAL A 186 -2.39 -6.17 -23.79
N ASP A 187 -3.70 -6.14 -23.59
CA ASP A 187 -4.53 -5.06 -24.14
C ASP A 187 -4.20 -3.72 -23.47
N LEU A 188 -3.74 -2.77 -24.27
CA LEU A 188 -3.32 -1.44 -23.85
C LEU A 188 -4.31 -0.34 -24.22
N SER A 189 -5.43 -0.69 -24.87
CA SER A 189 -6.39 0.27 -25.41
C SER A 189 -6.89 1.26 -24.35
N ARG A 190 -7.08 0.77 -23.12
CA ARG A 190 -7.51 1.58 -21.96
C ARG A 190 -6.49 2.63 -21.47
N PHE A 191 -5.24 2.60 -21.93
CA PHE A 191 -4.19 3.55 -21.57
C PHE A 191 -3.91 4.60 -22.65
N ALA A 192 -4.75 4.69 -23.69
CA ALA A 192 -4.63 5.73 -24.70
C ALA A 192 -4.61 7.13 -24.05
N GLY A 193 -3.65 7.97 -24.46
CA GLY A 193 -3.41 9.30 -23.91
C GLY A 193 -2.56 9.33 -22.63
N LYS A 194 -2.13 8.18 -22.09
CA LYS A 194 -1.29 8.11 -20.89
C LYS A 194 0.19 7.99 -21.20
N LYS A 195 1.04 8.53 -20.31
CA LYS A 195 2.49 8.28 -20.36
C LYS A 195 2.73 6.82 -20.02
N LEU A 196 3.24 6.07 -20.98
CA LEU A 196 3.38 4.63 -20.89
C LEU A 196 4.85 4.23 -21.11
N TYR A 197 5.34 3.36 -20.23
CA TYR A 197 6.63 2.70 -20.33
C TYR A 197 6.42 1.19 -20.43
N LYS A 198 7.11 0.52 -21.36
CA LYS A 198 7.06 -0.95 -21.51
C LYS A 198 8.41 -1.57 -21.16
N THR A 199 8.37 -2.68 -20.44
CA THR A 199 9.53 -3.50 -20.08
C THR A 199 9.13 -4.98 -19.90
N SER A 200 10.09 -5.85 -19.58
CA SER A 200 9.85 -7.28 -19.30
C SER A 200 9.60 -7.52 -17.81
N THR A 201 8.93 -8.63 -17.45
CA THR A 201 8.72 -8.96 -16.03
C THR A 201 10.05 -9.23 -15.32
N GLY A 202 11.00 -9.86 -16.02
CA GLY A 202 12.34 -10.13 -15.49
C GLY A 202 13.15 -8.86 -15.21
N ALA A 203 13.02 -7.83 -16.03
CA ALA A 203 13.66 -6.54 -15.79
C ALA A 203 12.99 -5.79 -14.62
N ALA A 204 11.66 -5.78 -14.58
CA ALA A 204 10.89 -5.18 -13.49
C ALA A 204 11.19 -5.83 -12.13
N LEU A 205 11.50 -7.13 -12.10
CA LEU A 205 11.87 -7.85 -10.87
C LEU A 205 13.34 -7.65 -10.47
N LYS A 206 14.29 -7.76 -11.41
CA LYS A 206 15.73 -7.76 -11.08
C LYS A 206 16.36 -6.38 -11.03
N LYS A 207 15.76 -5.41 -11.72
CA LYS A 207 16.28 -4.07 -11.94
C LYS A 207 15.22 -3.00 -11.67
N THR A 208 14.32 -3.27 -10.73
CA THR A 208 13.12 -2.46 -10.45
C THR A 208 13.42 -0.97 -10.38
N LYS A 209 14.43 -0.57 -9.60
CA LYS A 209 14.85 0.83 -9.45
C LYS A 209 15.29 1.47 -10.78
N GLU A 210 16.03 0.74 -11.61
CA GLU A 210 16.45 1.23 -12.93
C GLU A 210 15.26 1.37 -13.87
N GLU A 211 14.35 0.39 -13.86
CA GLU A 211 13.15 0.40 -14.69
C GLU A 211 12.18 1.52 -14.29
N PHE A 212 12.06 1.80 -12.99
CA PHE A 212 11.30 2.95 -12.48
C PHE A 212 11.88 4.28 -12.95
N ALA A 213 13.21 4.45 -12.86
CA ALA A 213 13.90 5.65 -13.33
C ALA A 213 13.74 5.84 -14.85
N LYS A 214 13.87 4.75 -15.63
CA LYS A 214 13.60 4.77 -17.08
C LYS A 214 12.17 5.15 -17.36
N ALA A 215 11.19 4.58 -16.64
CA ALA A 215 9.79 4.88 -16.84
C ALA A 215 9.51 6.39 -16.72
N PHE A 216 10.08 7.07 -15.73
CA PHE A 216 9.93 8.52 -15.61
C PHE A 216 10.65 9.32 -16.69
N ALA A 217 11.77 8.83 -17.20
CA ALA A 217 12.58 9.53 -18.18
C ALA A 217 12.11 9.32 -19.63
N THR A 218 11.59 8.14 -19.96
CA THR A 218 11.37 7.70 -21.34
C THR A 218 9.91 7.34 -21.66
N ALA A 219 9.00 7.36 -20.67
CA ALA A 219 7.59 7.13 -20.95
C ALA A 219 7.08 8.15 -21.97
N THR A 220 6.43 7.63 -23.00
CA THR A 220 5.83 8.41 -24.09
C THR A 220 4.32 8.33 -23.99
N THR A 221 3.64 9.33 -24.53
CA THR A 221 2.17 9.31 -24.57
C THR A 221 1.73 8.20 -25.51
N TYR A 222 1.08 7.17 -24.97
CA TYR A 222 0.57 6.07 -25.76
C TYR A 222 -0.62 6.56 -26.59
N GLN A 223 -0.55 6.40 -27.90
CA GLN A 223 -1.69 6.53 -28.79
C GLN A 223 -2.01 5.13 -29.30
N GLN A 224 -3.27 4.73 -29.19
CA GLN A 224 -3.73 3.55 -29.92
C GLN A 224 -3.65 3.91 -31.40
N ASP A 225 -2.83 3.21 -32.17
CA ASP A 225 -2.85 3.35 -33.63
C ASP A 225 -4.30 3.13 -34.09
N ALA A 226 -4.84 4.14 -34.78
CA ALA A 226 -6.14 4.07 -35.42
C ALA A 226 -6.06 3.14 -36.65
N ALA A 227 -5.78 1.87 -36.40
CA ALA A 227 -5.72 0.80 -37.39
C ALA A 227 -6.63 -0.34 -36.94
N ASN A 228 -7.93 -0.03 -36.74
CA ASN A 228 -9.08 -0.91 -37.02
C ASN A 228 -10.39 -0.31 -36.48
N SER A 229 -10.75 0.88 -36.96
CA SER A 229 -12.15 1.35 -36.91
C SER A 229 -12.63 1.64 -38.32
N THR A 230 -12.57 0.63 -39.18
CA THR A 230 -13.29 0.57 -40.45
C THR A 230 -13.51 -0.90 -40.81
N ALA A 231 -14.68 -1.42 -40.44
CA ALA A 231 -15.54 -2.31 -41.23
C ALA A 231 -16.70 -2.80 -40.36
#